data_AF-A0AAQ5YRL4-F1
#
_entry.id   AF-A0AAQ5YRL4-F1
#
_cell.length_a   1.000
_cell.length_b   1.000
_cell.length_c   1.000
_cell.angle_alpha   90.00
_cell.angle_beta   90.00
_cell.angle_gamma   90.00
#
_symmetry.space_group_name_H-M   'P 1'
#
loop_
_entity.id
_entity.type
_entity.pdbx_description
1 polymer ?
#
loop_
_entity_poly.entity_id
_entity_poly.type
_entity_poly.pdbx_seq_one_letter_code
_entity_poly.pdbx_strand_id
1 'polypeptide(L)'
;MAHHRAPDPKREQFRRYLERAGVIDSLTSVLVSLYEEREKPSNALEFVKQHLNAVGHTSADTEALQQEVTELRKRCTRLEEENKDLKARLQLCEPVSKDGSTAN
;
A
#
# COMPACT_ATOMS: atom_id res chain seq x y z
N MET A 1 45.05 -1.11 -24.13
CA MET A 1 44.12 -2.25 -24.00
C MET A 1 43.51 -2.19 -22.61
N ALA A 2 42.21 -1.96 -22.49
CA ALA A 2 41.56 -1.84 -21.18
C ALA A 2 41.62 -3.19 -20.45
N HIS A 3 42.33 -3.24 -19.33
CA HIS A 3 42.39 -4.42 -18.48
C HIS A 3 40.98 -4.69 -17.94
N HIS A 4 40.29 -5.69 -18.50
CA HIS A 4 39.17 -6.33 -17.84
C HIS A 4 39.71 -7.06 -16.62
N ARG A 5 39.84 -6.32 -15.52
CA ARG A 5 40.09 -6.87 -14.19
C ARG A 5 38.94 -7.85 -13.91
N ALA A 6 39.27 -9.12 -13.69
CA ALA A 6 38.29 -10.15 -13.38
C ALA A 6 37.28 -9.63 -12.33
N PRO A 7 35.99 -10.01 -12.42
CA PRO A 7 34.98 -9.55 -11.49
C PRO A 7 35.43 -9.86 -10.07
N ASP A 8 35.70 -8.81 -9.29
CA ASP A 8 35.99 -8.96 -7.88
C ASP A 8 34.75 -9.60 -7.23
N PRO A 9 34.87 -10.78 -6.58
CA PRO A 9 33.73 -11.50 -6.04
C PRO A 9 32.90 -10.66 -5.06
N LYS A 10 33.54 -9.69 -4.37
CA LYS A 10 32.84 -8.75 -3.49
C LYS A 10 31.98 -7.75 -4.29
N ARG A 11 32.45 -7.30 -5.46
CA ARG A 11 31.68 -6.40 -6.34
C ARG A 11 30.46 -7.09 -6.91
N GLU A 12 30.59 -8.36 -7.30
CA GLU A 12 29.45 -9.14 -7.79
C GLU A 12 28.42 -9.39 -6.68
N GLN A 13 28.88 -9.78 -5.48
CA GLN A 13 27.98 -9.94 -4.33
C GLN A 13 27.22 -8.65 -4.01
N PHE A 14 27.89 -7.51 -4.04
CA PHE A 14 27.26 -6.21 -3.81
C PHE A 14 26.24 -5.86 -4.89
N ARG A 15 26.56 -6.12 -6.17
CA ARG A 15 25.59 -5.94 -7.27
C ARG A 15 24.35 -6.81 -7.05
N ARG A 16 24.52 -8.10 -6.75
CA ARG A 16 23.41 -9.01 -6.47
C ARG A 16 22.56 -8.57 -5.29
N TYR A 17 23.17 -7.99 -4.25
CA TYR A 17 22.43 -7.41 -3.13
C TYR A 17 21.55 -6.24 -3.58
N LEU A 18 22.10 -5.29 -4.36
CA LEU A 18 21.34 -4.16 -4.87
C LEU A 18 20.21 -4.56 -5.82
N GLU A 19 20.44 -5.58 -6.66
CA GLU A 19 19.41 -6.19 -7.52
C GLU A 19 18.29 -6.82 -6.68
N ARG A 20 18.65 -7.68 -5.71
CA ARG A 20 17.66 -8.34 -4.84
C ARG A 20 16.86 -7.36 -3.98
N ALA A 21 17.47 -6.25 -3.58
CA ALA A 21 16.83 -5.19 -2.81
C ALA A 21 15.99 -4.22 -3.67
N GLY A 22 15.96 -4.39 -5.00
CA GLY A 22 15.19 -3.53 -5.91
C GLY A 22 15.76 -2.11 -6.07
N VAL A 23 16.99 -1.87 -5.62
CA VAL A 23 17.66 -0.55 -5.72
C VAL A 23 17.94 -0.22 -7.18
N ILE A 24 18.36 -1.22 -7.96
CA ILE A 24 18.67 -1.06 -9.39
C ILE A 24 17.41 -0.70 -10.18
N ASP A 25 16.31 -1.42 -9.95
CA ASP A 25 15.03 -1.14 -10.60
C ASP A 25 14.49 0.26 -10.24
N SER A 26 14.59 0.64 -8.97
CA SER A 26 14.19 1.97 -8.50
C SER A 26 14.99 3.10 -9.16
N LEU A 27 16.32 2.96 -9.20
CA LEU A 27 17.20 3.93 -9.88
C LEU A 27 16.91 3.97 -11.38
N THR A 28 16.67 2.82 -12.01
CA THR A 28 16.36 2.72 -13.44
C THR A 28 15.04 3.43 -13.75
N SER A 29 14.01 3.21 -12.94
CA SER A 29 12.70 3.85 -13.09
C SER A 29 12.80 5.38 -13.02
N VAL A 30 13.50 5.94 -12.02
CA VAL A 30 13.70 7.39 -11.90
C VAL A 30 14.45 7.98 -13.09
N LEU A 31 15.47 7.27 -13.60
CA LEU A 31 16.22 7.71 -14.77
C LEU A 31 15.37 7.66 -16.05
N VAL A 32 14.48 6.67 -16.19
CA VAL A 32 13.51 6.61 -17.28
C VAL A 32 12.52 7.77 -17.18
N SER A 33 11.95 8.06 -16.01
CA SER A 33 11.10 9.24 -15.80
C SER A 33 11.80 10.54 -16.22
N LEU A 34 13.06 10.72 -15.80
CA LEU A 34 13.85 11.88 -16.20
C LEU A 34 14.09 11.93 -17.72
N TYR A 35 14.25 10.77 -18.36
CA TYR A 35 14.43 10.67 -19.81
C TYR A 35 13.15 10.98 -20.58
N GLU A 36 11.99 10.55 -20.09
CA GLU A 36 10.68 10.78 -20.71
C GLU A 36 10.15 12.21 -20.51
N GLU A 37 10.68 12.95 -19.53
CA GLU A 37 10.28 14.33 -19.25
C GLU A 37 10.45 15.21 -20.50
N ARG A 38 9.34 15.82 -20.96
CA ARG A 38 9.27 16.65 -22.18
C ARG A 38 10.08 17.94 -22.03
N GLU A 39 10.04 18.55 -20.86
CA GLU A 39 10.86 19.70 -20.50
C GLU A 39 11.91 19.25 -19.48
N LYS A 40 13.19 19.21 -19.89
CA LYS A 40 14.25 18.76 -18.99
C LYS A 40 14.34 19.70 -17.79
N PRO A 41 14.30 19.18 -16.56
CA PRO A 41 14.42 20.03 -15.39
C PRO A 41 15.77 20.74 -15.43
N SER A 42 15.77 22.03 -15.08
CA SER A 42 16.99 22.84 -14.99
C SER A 42 18.02 22.25 -14.02
N ASN A 43 17.56 21.49 -13.03
CA ASN A 43 18.39 20.73 -12.11
C ASN A 43 17.96 19.24 -12.05
N ALA A 44 18.59 18.43 -12.90
CA ALA A 44 18.36 16.98 -12.96
C ALA A 44 18.70 16.26 -11.64
N LEU A 45 19.67 16.76 -10.87
CA LEU A 45 20.06 16.11 -9.61
C LEU A 45 18.96 16.25 -8.54
N GLU A 46 18.34 17.43 -8.45
CA GLU A 46 17.19 17.64 -7.55
C GLU A 46 15.98 16.80 -7.96
N PHE A 47 15.71 16.68 -9.26
CA PHE A 47 14.66 15.79 -9.78
C PHE A 47 14.86 14.35 -9.29
N VAL A 48 16.07 13.80 -9.45
CA VAL A 48 16.40 12.43 -9.06
C VAL A 48 16.23 12.24 -7.54
N LYS A 49 16.71 13.18 -6.71
CA LYS A 49 16.55 13.09 -5.25
C LYS A 49 15.08 13.05 -4.83
N GLN A 50 14.25 13.92 -5.40
CA GLN A 50 12.83 13.99 -5.08
C GLN A 50 12.10 12.70 -5.47
N HIS A 51 12.37 12.19 -6.68
CA HIS A 51 11.73 10.97 -7.18
C HIS A 51 12.19 9.73 -6.42
N LEU A 52 13.46 9.64 -5.99
CA LEU A 52 13.92 8.54 -5.15
C LEU A 52 13.26 8.52 -3.75
N ASN A 53 13.04 9.70 -3.15
CA ASN A 53 12.30 9.80 -1.88
C ASN A 53 10.83 9.36 -2.03
N ALA A 54 10.23 9.64 -3.18
CA ALA A 54 8.86 9.23 -3.49
C ALA A 54 8.76 7.70 -3.75
N VAL A 55 9.74 7.10 -4.43
CA VAL A 55 9.79 5.65 -4.68
C VAL A 55 9.88 4.84 -3.38
N GLY A 56 10.52 5.38 -2.34
CA GLY A 56 10.62 4.73 -1.03
C GLY A 56 9.29 4.58 -0.26
N HIS A 57 8.21 5.22 -0.70
CA HIS A 57 6.92 5.25 0.01
C HIS A 57 5.78 4.51 -0.73
N THR A 58 5.97 4.00 -1.94
CA THR A 58 4.87 3.97 -2.94
C THR A 58 4.46 2.64 -3.57
N SER A 59 4.99 1.48 -3.18
CA SER A 59 4.47 0.23 -3.77
C SER A 59 3.96 -0.78 -2.76
N ALA A 60 4.85 -1.43 -2.00
CA ALA A 60 4.44 -2.54 -1.15
C ALA A 60 3.57 -2.09 0.04
N ASP A 61 3.97 -1.00 0.71
CA ASP A 61 3.24 -0.48 1.86
C ASP A 61 1.89 0.12 1.45
N THR A 62 1.84 0.80 0.29
CA THR A 62 0.59 1.34 -0.25
C THR A 62 -0.39 0.26 -0.69
N GLU A 63 0.09 -0.84 -1.29
CA GLU A 63 -0.76 -1.98 -1.65
C GLU A 63 -1.29 -2.71 -0.41
N ALA A 64 -0.43 -2.95 0.59
CA ALA A 64 -0.83 -3.54 1.86
C ALA A 64 -1.86 -2.67 2.59
N LEU A 65 -1.62 -1.36 2.68
CA LEU A 65 -2.56 -0.41 3.27
C LEU A 65 -3.88 -0.35 2.50
N GLN A 66 -3.86 -0.40 1.16
CA GLN A 66 -5.09 -0.44 0.36
C GLN A 66 -5.90 -1.72 0.58
N GLN A 67 -5.24 -2.88 0.69
CA GLN A 67 -5.88 -4.14 1.03
C GLN A 67 -6.53 -4.07 2.41
N GLU A 68 -5.80 -3.55 3.41
CA GLU A 68 -6.32 -3.40 4.78
C GLU A 68 -7.53 -2.46 4.82
N VAL A 69 -7.47 -1.30 4.15
CA VAL A 69 -8.61 -0.37 4.04
C VAL A 69 -9.82 -1.05 3.39
N THR A 70 -9.59 -1.87 2.37
CA THR A 70 -10.67 -2.59 1.68
C THR A 70 -11.32 -3.64 2.58
N GLU A 71 -10.52 -4.42 3.31
CA GLU A 71 -11.01 -5.44 4.24
C GLU A 71 -11.74 -4.81 5.44
N LEU A 72 -11.19 -3.73 6.00
CA LEU A 72 -11.85 -2.99 7.08
C LEU A 72 -13.20 -2.42 6.64
N ARG A 73 -13.28 -1.84 5.44
CA ARG A 73 -14.55 -1.34 4.88
C ARG A 73 -15.58 -2.46 4.74
N LYS A 74 -15.21 -3.60 4.14
CA LYS A 74 -16.11 -4.78 4.03
C LYS A 74 -16.60 -5.23 5.40
N ARG A 75 -15.72 -5.27 6.39
CA ARG A 75 -16.06 -5.68 7.76
C ARG A 75 -17.03 -4.70 8.42
N CYS A 76 -16.82 -3.40 8.24
CA CYS A 76 -17.75 -2.38 8.72
C CYS A 76 -19.14 -2.56 8.08
N THR A 77 -19.20 -2.72 6.75
CA THR A 77 -20.49 -2.91 6.07
C THR A 77 -21.23 -4.14 6.57
N ARG A 78 -20.54 -5.27 6.75
CA ARG A 78 -21.13 -6.50 7.30
C ARG A 78 -21.65 -6.30 8.72
N LEU A 79 -20.86 -5.65 9.58
CA LEU A 79 -21.26 -5.39 10.97
C LEU A 79 -22.43 -4.40 11.07
N GLU A 80 -22.52 -3.44 10.15
CA GLU A 80 -23.66 -2.51 10.04
C GLU A 80 -24.93 -3.24 9.59
N GLU A 81 -24.83 -4.14 8.61
CA GLU A 81 -25.94 -4.99 8.15
C GLU A 81 -26.42 -5.93 9.26
N GLU A 82 -25.51 -6.63 9.95
CA GLU A 82 -25.84 -7.48 11.10
C GLU A 82 -26.50 -6.68 12.23
N ASN A 83 -25.97 -5.49 12.55
CA ASN A 83 -26.59 -4.61 13.54
C ASN A 83 -28.00 -4.19 13.13
N LYS A 84 -28.21 -3.90 11.85
CA LYS A 84 -29.53 -3.52 11.33
C LYS A 84 -30.52 -4.69 11.42
N ASP A 85 -30.12 -5.90 11.03
CA ASP A 85 -30.94 -7.11 11.15
C ASP A 85 -31.29 -7.41 12.62
N LEU A 86 -30.28 -7.41 13.50
CA LEU A 86 -30.49 -7.65 14.93
C LEU A 86 -31.41 -6.61 15.56
N LYS A 87 -31.24 -5.32 15.23
CA LYS A 87 -32.16 -4.26 15.69
C LYS A 87 -33.58 -4.45 15.17
N ALA A 88 -33.75 -4.85 13.90
CA ALA A 88 -35.07 -5.13 13.34
C ALA A 88 -35.74 -6.32 14.03
N ARG A 89 -34.98 -7.38 14.31
CA ARG A 89 -35.46 -8.57 15.05
C ARG A 89 -35.83 -8.26 16.49
N LEU A 90 -35.05 -7.41 17.17
CA LEU A 90 -35.39 -6.94 18.52
C LEU A 90 -36.69 -6.14 18.53
N GLN A 91 -36.87 -5.19 17.59
CA GLN A 91 -38.11 -4.42 17.47
C GLN A 91 -39.33 -5.29 17.18
N LEU A 92 -39.15 -6.39 16.43
CA LEU A 92 -40.23 -7.34 16.12
C LEU A 92 -40.61 -8.22 17.32
N CYS A 93 -39.66 -8.52 18.22
CA CYS A 93 -39.90 -9.27 19.46
C CYS A 93 -40.36 -8.40 20.64
N GLU A 94 -40.18 -7.08 20.58
CA GLU A 94 -40.56 -6.15 21.66
C GLU A 94 -42.07 -5.91 21.89
N PRO A 95 -43.05 -6.29 21.03
CA PRO A 95 -44.46 -6.06 21.37
C PRO A 95 -45.07 -7.10 22.32
N VAL A 96 -44.32 -8.11 22.81
CA VAL A 96 -44.88 -9.24 23.59
C VAL A 96 -44.40 -9.29 25.05
N SER A 97 -44.04 -8.17 25.67
CA SER A 97 -43.67 -8.19 27.11
C SER A 97 -44.18 -7.03 27.97
N LYS A 98 -45.07 -6.18 27.45
CA LYS A 98 -45.70 -5.11 28.27
C LYS A 98 -47.16 -5.34 28.65
N ASP A 99 -47.78 -6.42 28.19
CA ASP A 99 -49.23 -6.64 28.40
C ASP A 99 -49.51 -7.92 29.19
N GLY A 100 -49.03 -7.97 30.44
CA GLY A 100 -49.19 -9.17 31.25
C GLY A 100 -48.72 -9.07 32.70
N SER A 101 -48.91 -7.93 33.38
CA SER A 101 -48.98 -7.92 34.85
C SER A 101 -49.55 -6.60 35.40
N THR A 102 -50.80 -6.31 35.08
CA THR A 102 -51.65 -5.43 35.91
C THR A 102 -53.07 -5.99 35.91
N ALA A 103 -53.32 -7.05 36.68
CA ALA A 103 -54.67 -7.42 37.08
C ALA A 103 -54.67 -8.30 38.34
N ASN A 104 -55.19 -7.68 39.42
CA ASN A 104 -55.75 -8.24 40.67
C ASN A 104 -54.79 -8.76 41.75
#